data_AF-A0A925CCZ5-F1
#
_entry.id   AF-A0A925CCZ5-F1
#
_cell.length_a   1.000
_cell.length_b   1.000
_cell.length_c   1.000
_cell.angle_alpha   90.00
_cell.angle_beta   90.00
_cell.angle_gamma   90.00
#
_symmetry.space_group_name_H-M   'P 1'
#
loop_
_entity.id
_entity.type
_entity.pdbx_description
1 polymer ?
#
loop_
_entity_poly.entity_id
_entity_poly.type
_entity_poly.pdbx_seq_one_letter_code
_entity_poly.pdbx_strand_id
1 'polypeptide(L)'
;MQQSILLFNHIRHLFSAEPDVGVGARVLRSRLLAAITVVLVVGSSVVRAQSAPEGNAHPVTRAVNESSGVNPFGEPAPPPPAMSMAEKKAFADAVDVSPLRDLAVFHNGRVKILGTLAAESLKTVAGRKDYFDLLPIEGAKPKAKKLKHDSVFTLLDLAIDPAYYTDKPLIHVAFLPLREALIEAAVQGGIEGFTDPAQREWWKKQGRLPPGVIAPLLGSVARQEMSTEYQRGIDAVHQAMQVYEHSAANFDMVAPKTAEGTWSHLSALGEQTGAGKAVRELGAAWRAGDAARVNSVITTLAVELPSINSALYPTSARSLERWYNNTRPFEWGYWAYFLALLLLLLSFGTGRKGMLVAGLALLVLGLGLHTSGFVARCVIAERFAIQNQFESMTGISLFAVIVSSVVMFATRRWIFGAAGAAVGFLFLIWATQAAIPGQQIEREAAILNTSVLLKYHVTTVLVSYGLISLGFITSLFYLGTYYAAKFKARTAGAAAGGRVDGEGMVEVSAAALGLDDSAPKGTQRVLADLDAAQMIMLQLAFWALGVGILLGAWWADHSWGRWWAFDPKEVWALVTWIVYLIVIHARFMALKNRSLVTAWLSIAGFFVMLWTYFGVNLLLPGLHAYA
;
A
#
# COMPACT_ATOMS: atom_id res chain seq x y z
N MET A 1 10.50 -31.01 8.99
CA MET A 1 9.94 -31.13 10.36
C MET A 1 11.00 -31.54 11.39
N GLN A 2 11.71 -32.67 11.24
CA GLN A 2 12.77 -33.08 12.19
C GLN A 2 13.97 -32.12 12.28
N GLN A 3 14.44 -31.55 11.16
CA GLN A 3 15.54 -30.56 11.19
C GLN A 3 15.15 -29.23 11.83
N SER A 4 13.88 -28.81 11.69
CA SER A 4 13.33 -27.62 12.34
C SER A 4 13.24 -27.76 13.87
N ILE A 5 12.96 -28.98 14.36
CA ILE A 5 12.95 -29.31 15.78
C ILE A 5 14.38 -29.31 16.37
N LEU A 6 15.37 -29.80 15.61
CA LEU A 6 16.78 -29.76 16.00
C LEU A 6 17.32 -28.33 16.08
N LEU A 7 17.00 -27.47 15.11
CA LEU A 7 17.38 -26.06 15.13
C LEU A 7 16.75 -25.33 16.34
N PHE A 8 15.48 -25.60 16.63
CA PHE A 8 14.78 -25.05 17.80
C PHE A 8 15.42 -25.48 19.12
N ASN A 9 15.83 -26.75 19.23
CA ASN A 9 16.50 -27.28 20.43
C ASN A 9 17.93 -26.73 20.60
N HIS A 10 18.66 -26.50 19.51
CA HIS A 10 20.01 -25.92 19.55
C HIS A 10 19.98 -24.43 19.93
N ILE A 11 19.03 -23.67 19.37
CA ILE A 11 18.78 -22.27 19.74
C ILE A 11 18.39 -22.19 21.21
N ARG A 12 17.52 -23.08 21.71
CA ARG A 12 17.14 -23.11 23.13
C ARG A 12 18.32 -23.31 24.08
N HIS A 13 19.33 -24.08 23.66
CA HIS A 13 20.50 -24.42 24.48
C HIS A 13 21.57 -23.31 24.53
N LEU A 14 21.66 -22.49 23.48
CA LEU A 14 22.57 -21.35 23.39
C LEU A 14 22.17 -20.17 24.30
N PHE A 15 20.90 -20.08 24.72
CA PHE A 15 20.38 -18.93 25.48
C PHE A 15 19.99 -19.22 26.94
N SER A 16 20.30 -20.41 27.46
CA SER A 16 20.09 -20.76 28.88
C SER A 16 21.23 -20.32 29.81
N ALA A 17 22.29 -19.69 29.28
CA ALA A 17 23.55 -19.44 29.99
C ALA A 17 23.78 -17.97 30.42
N GLU A 18 22.73 -17.19 30.71
CA GLU A 18 22.88 -15.87 31.35
C GLU A 18 22.25 -15.87 32.76
N PRO A 19 23.05 -15.73 33.83
CA PRO A 19 22.56 -15.62 35.19
C PRO A 19 22.30 -14.15 35.54
N ASP A 20 21.13 -13.61 35.18
CA ASP A 20 20.43 -12.54 35.95
C ASP A 20 19.12 -12.02 35.33
N VAL A 21 18.55 -12.72 34.33
CA VAL A 21 17.31 -12.27 33.71
C VAL A 21 16.10 -12.86 34.46
N GLY A 22 15.34 -11.99 35.14
CA GLY A 22 14.16 -12.34 35.91
C GLY A 22 13.17 -13.24 35.14
N VAL A 23 12.51 -14.15 35.86
CA VAL A 23 11.66 -15.23 35.32
C VAL A 23 10.63 -14.72 34.29
N GLY A 24 10.09 -13.51 34.48
CA GLY A 24 9.14 -12.89 33.55
C GLY A 24 9.72 -12.59 32.16
N ALA A 25 10.97 -12.15 32.07
CA ALA A 25 11.63 -11.81 30.80
C ALA A 25 11.99 -13.07 30.00
N ARG A 26 12.32 -14.19 30.66
CA ARG A 26 12.53 -15.49 29.99
C ARG A 26 11.27 -16.05 29.35
N VAL A 27 10.13 -15.96 30.05
CA VAL A 27 8.82 -16.40 29.53
C VAL A 27 8.34 -15.50 28.39
N LEU A 28 8.59 -14.20 28.48
CA LEU A 28 8.26 -13.26 27.41
C LEU A 28 9.09 -13.53 26.14
N ARG A 29 10.40 -13.75 26.29
CA ARG A 29 11.31 -14.12 25.19
C ARG A 29 10.85 -15.40 24.48
N SER A 30 10.50 -16.46 25.21
CA SER A 30 10.07 -17.72 24.60
C SER A 30 8.74 -17.61 23.83
N ARG A 31 7.78 -16.84 24.35
CA ARG A 31 6.49 -16.58 23.66
C ARG A 31 6.65 -15.72 22.42
N LEU A 32 7.55 -14.73 22.46
CA LEU A 32 7.92 -13.90 21.32
C LEU A 32 8.58 -14.72 20.21
N LEU A 33 9.57 -15.54 20.56
CA LEU A 33 10.24 -16.45 19.63
C LEU A 33 9.23 -17.39 18.96
N ALA A 34 8.32 -17.98 19.74
CA ALA A 34 7.26 -18.84 19.18
C ALA A 34 6.34 -18.08 18.21
N ALA A 35 5.93 -16.85 18.53
CA ALA A 35 5.11 -16.03 17.64
C ALA A 35 5.84 -15.69 16.33
N ILE A 36 7.13 -15.35 16.40
CA ILE A 36 7.98 -15.09 15.23
C ILE A 36 8.11 -16.35 14.38
N THR A 37 8.36 -17.51 14.99
CA THR A 37 8.44 -18.80 14.28
C THR A 37 7.12 -19.16 13.60
N VAL A 38 5.97 -18.95 14.27
CA VAL A 38 4.65 -19.20 13.67
C VAL A 38 4.41 -18.29 12.46
N VAL A 39 4.79 -17.01 12.52
CA VAL A 39 4.67 -16.11 11.37
C VAL A 39 5.57 -16.53 10.21
N LEU A 40 6.83 -16.89 10.50
CA LEU A 40 7.77 -17.38 9.47
C LEU A 40 7.31 -18.69 8.82
N VAL A 41 6.60 -19.55 9.56
CA VAL A 41 6.08 -20.84 9.06
C VAL A 41 4.75 -20.65 8.31
N VAL A 42 3.80 -19.86 8.83
CA VAL A 42 2.49 -19.66 8.18
C VAL A 42 2.61 -18.90 6.86
N GLY A 43 3.59 -17.99 6.73
CA GLY A 43 3.89 -17.26 5.48
C GLY A 43 4.35 -18.15 4.31
N SER A 44 4.58 -19.44 4.52
CA SER A 44 5.11 -20.38 3.52
C SER A 44 4.08 -21.31 2.87
N SER A 45 2.79 -21.20 3.23
CA SER A 45 1.79 -22.25 2.95
C SER A 45 0.52 -21.82 2.22
N VAL A 46 0.64 -20.96 1.19
CA VAL A 46 -0.40 -20.85 0.15
C VAL A 46 0.28 -20.79 -1.22
N VAL A 47 0.32 -21.96 -1.86
CA VAL A 47 0.79 -22.15 -3.25
C VAL A 47 -0.43 -22.27 -4.16
N ARG A 48 -0.51 -21.39 -5.15
CA ARG A 48 -0.82 -21.77 -6.53
C ARG A 48 0.06 -20.91 -7.42
N ALA A 49 1.06 -21.55 -8.03
CA ALA A 49 2.10 -20.88 -8.78
C ALA A 49 1.52 -20.24 -10.04
N GLN A 50 1.60 -18.91 -10.13
CA GLN A 50 1.65 -18.24 -11.43
C GLN A 50 2.86 -18.79 -12.18
N SER A 51 2.69 -19.12 -13.46
CA SER A 51 3.82 -19.40 -14.35
C SER A 51 4.74 -18.18 -14.39
N ALA A 52 5.96 -18.31 -13.87
CA ALA A 52 6.92 -17.22 -13.91
C ALA A 52 7.26 -16.89 -15.38
N PRO A 53 7.33 -15.60 -15.78
CA PRO A 53 7.95 -15.23 -17.05
C PRO A 53 9.39 -15.73 -17.10
N GLU A 54 9.90 -16.07 -18.28
CA GLU A 54 11.31 -16.45 -18.44
C GLU A 54 12.25 -15.26 -18.13
N GLY A 55 13.32 -15.51 -17.36
CA GLY A 55 14.40 -14.55 -17.10
C GLY A 55 14.16 -13.55 -15.96
N ASN A 56 14.95 -12.46 -15.94
CA ASN A 56 14.87 -11.38 -14.95
C ASN A 56 13.85 -10.27 -15.31
N ALA A 57 12.98 -10.51 -16.30
CA ALA A 57 12.05 -9.50 -16.78
C ALA A 57 10.89 -9.30 -15.78
N HIS A 58 10.61 -8.04 -15.43
CA HIS A 58 9.28 -7.73 -14.92
C HIS A 58 8.27 -8.05 -16.03
N PRO A 59 7.17 -8.78 -15.77
CA PRO A 59 6.06 -8.75 -16.70
C PRO A 59 5.67 -7.28 -16.83
N VAL A 60 5.83 -6.72 -18.03
CA VAL A 60 5.56 -5.30 -18.28
C VAL A 60 4.13 -5.05 -17.80
N THR A 61 3.94 -4.15 -16.83
CA THR A 61 2.60 -3.68 -16.47
C THR A 61 2.09 -2.93 -17.70
N ARG A 62 1.14 -3.53 -18.41
CA ARG A 62 0.60 -2.97 -19.63
C ARG A 62 -0.61 -2.12 -19.30
N ALA A 63 -0.66 -0.95 -19.90
CA ALA A 63 -1.86 -0.12 -19.83
C ALA A 63 -2.98 -0.74 -20.69
N VAL A 64 -2.59 -1.45 -21.76
CA VAL A 64 -3.49 -2.06 -22.75
C VAL A 64 -3.03 -3.48 -23.11
N ASN A 65 -3.95 -4.44 -23.27
CA ASN A 65 -3.61 -5.77 -23.79
C ASN A 65 -3.22 -5.73 -25.28
N GLU A 66 -2.40 -6.69 -25.72
CA GLU A 66 -1.98 -6.83 -27.14
C GLU A 66 -3.04 -7.52 -28.02
N SER A 67 -4.17 -7.91 -27.44
CA SER A 67 -5.27 -8.60 -28.11
C SER A 67 -5.93 -7.72 -29.19
N SER A 68 -6.18 -8.33 -30.35
CA SER A 68 -7.00 -7.88 -31.49
C SER A 68 -7.30 -6.37 -31.58
N GLY A 69 -6.77 -5.71 -32.62
CA GLY A 69 -7.11 -4.31 -32.95
C GLY A 69 -8.55 -4.07 -33.46
N VAL A 70 -9.47 -5.02 -33.25
CA VAL A 70 -10.88 -4.90 -33.67
C VAL A 70 -11.75 -4.56 -32.46
N ASN A 71 -12.52 -3.49 -32.56
CA ASN A 71 -13.43 -3.08 -31.50
C ASN A 71 -14.57 -4.11 -31.35
N PRO A 72 -14.71 -4.77 -30.18
CA PRO A 72 -15.70 -5.84 -30.03
C PRO A 72 -17.13 -5.29 -30.07
N PHE A 73 -17.31 -4.01 -29.75
CA PHE A 73 -18.59 -3.31 -29.76
C PHE A 73 -18.94 -2.71 -31.13
N GLY A 74 -18.14 -3.01 -32.16
CA GLY A 74 -18.25 -2.45 -33.50
C GLY A 74 -17.56 -1.09 -33.62
N GLU A 75 -17.12 -0.77 -34.83
CA GLU A 75 -16.37 0.45 -35.11
C GLU A 75 -17.17 1.71 -34.77
N PRO A 76 -16.52 2.75 -34.21
CA PRO A 76 -17.15 4.05 -34.04
C PRO A 76 -17.62 4.57 -35.42
N ALA A 77 -18.90 4.87 -35.57
CA ALA A 77 -19.39 5.55 -36.76
C ALA A 77 -18.71 6.94 -36.87
N PRO A 78 -18.57 7.54 -38.07
CA PRO A 78 -18.18 8.94 -38.21
C PRO A 78 -19.10 9.80 -37.32
N PRO A 79 -18.58 10.85 -36.67
CA PRO A 79 -19.16 11.37 -35.44
C PRO A 79 -20.63 11.78 -35.64
N PRO A 80 -21.60 11.06 -35.04
CA PRO A 80 -22.91 11.67 -34.79
C PRO A 80 -22.69 12.91 -33.90
N PRO A 81 -23.63 13.88 -33.87
CA PRO A 81 -23.50 15.02 -32.96
C PRO A 81 -23.26 14.48 -31.54
N ALA A 82 -22.12 14.84 -30.96
CA ALA A 82 -21.73 14.36 -29.64
C ALA A 82 -22.84 14.73 -28.65
N MET A 83 -23.32 13.74 -27.89
CA MET A 83 -24.30 13.98 -26.83
C MET A 83 -23.82 15.15 -25.97
N SER A 84 -24.70 16.08 -25.64
CA SER A 84 -24.37 17.11 -24.65
C SER A 84 -24.03 16.45 -23.32
N MET A 85 -23.29 17.16 -22.46
CA MET A 85 -22.90 16.65 -21.14
C MET A 85 -24.12 16.27 -20.28
N ALA A 86 -25.24 16.97 -20.46
CA ALA A 86 -26.50 16.67 -19.77
C ALA A 86 -27.16 15.39 -20.31
N GLU A 87 -27.20 15.21 -21.63
CA GLU A 87 -27.71 13.98 -22.28
C GLU A 87 -26.85 12.77 -21.92
N LYS A 88 -25.52 12.88 -22.01
CA LYS A 88 -24.60 11.81 -21.63
C LYS A 88 -24.78 11.42 -20.16
N LYS A 89 -24.97 12.40 -19.27
CA LYS A 89 -25.23 12.14 -17.85
C LYS A 89 -26.59 11.47 -17.61
N ALA A 90 -27.64 11.89 -18.31
CA ALA A 90 -28.95 11.26 -18.21
C ALA A 90 -28.92 9.81 -18.72
N PHE A 91 -28.21 9.56 -19.82
CA PHE A 91 -27.95 8.21 -20.33
C PHE A 91 -27.16 7.37 -19.32
N ALA A 92 -26.06 7.90 -18.77
CA ALA A 92 -25.26 7.21 -17.76
C ALA A 92 -26.04 6.86 -16.48
N ASP A 93 -26.97 7.72 -16.05
CA ASP A 93 -27.84 7.45 -14.89
C ASP A 93 -28.92 6.40 -15.17
N ALA A 94 -29.35 6.28 -16.44
CA ALA A 94 -30.34 5.30 -16.86
C ALA A 94 -29.75 3.90 -17.12
N VAL A 95 -28.43 3.81 -17.35
CA VAL A 95 -27.73 2.54 -17.60
C VAL A 95 -27.26 1.90 -16.29
N ASP A 96 -27.74 0.68 -16.02
CA ASP A 96 -27.27 -0.14 -14.89
C ASP A 96 -26.12 -1.05 -15.31
N VAL A 97 -24.89 -0.62 -15.00
CA VAL A 97 -23.67 -1.41 -15.24
C VAL A 97 -23.34 -2.42 -14.13
N SER A 98 -24.14 -2.48 -13.05
CA SER A 98 -23.89 -3.37 -11.91
C SER A 98 -23.74 -4.84 -12.30
N PRO A 99 -24.53 -5.41 -13.23
CA PRO A 99 -24.37 -6.80 -13.65
C PRO A 99 -23.02 -7.11 -14.31
N LEU A 100 -22.38 -6.12 -14.96
CA LEU A 100 -21.08 -6.33 -15.60
C LEU A 100 -19.90 -6.21 -14.64
N ARG A 101 -20.05 -5.48 -13.53
CA ARG A 101 -18.95 -5.09 -12.63
C ARG A 101 -18.12 -6.27 -12.16
N ASP A 102 -18.76 -7.41 -11.99
CA ASP A 102 -18.17 -8.61 -11.41
C ASP A 102 -17.75 -9.65 -12.44
N LEU A 103 -17.91 -9.36 -13.74
CA LEU A 103 -17.43 -10.25 -14.78
C LEU A 103 -15.91 -10.33 -14.77
N ALA A 104 -15.41 -11.53 -15.01
CA ALA A 104 -13.99 -11.79 -15.14
C ALA A 104 -13.43 -11.13 -16.41
N VAL A 105 -12.27 -10.50 -16.26
CA VAL A 105 -11.45 -9.99 -17.35
C VAL A 105 -10.00 -10.32 -17.06
N PHE A 106 -9.29 -10.81 -18.06
CA PHE A 106 -7.86 -11.04 -17.98
C PHE A 106 -7.12 -9.77 -18.38
N HIS A 107 -6.35 -9.21 -17.46
CA HIS A 107 -5.59 -7.98 -17.71
C HIS A 107 -4.39 -7.91 -16.80
N ASN A 108 -3.25 -7.48 -17.34
CA ASN A 108 -1.96 -7.49 -16.62
C ASN A 108 -1.60 -8.86 -16.04
N GLY A 109 -1.91 -9.90 -16.81
CA GLY A 109 -1.50 -11.28 -16.55
C GLY A 109 -2.16 -11.94 -15.32
N ARG A 110 -3.26 -11.38 -14.81
CA ARG A 110 -4.16 -12.05 -13.88
C ARG A 110 -5.60 -11.87 -14.31
N VAL A 111 -6.48 -12.74 -13.82
CA VAL A 111 -7.92 -12.52 -13.91
C VAL A 111 -8.35 -11.57 -12.79
N LYS A 112 -9.09 -10.53 -13.13
CA LYS A 112 -9.69 -9.56 -12.21
C LYS A 112 -11.16 -9.35 -12.54
N ILE A 113 -11.88 -8.63 -11.69
CA ILE A 113 -13.25 -8.19 -12.01
C ILE A 113 -13.22 -6.93 -12.89
N LEU A 114 -14.20 -6.77 -13.78
CA LEU A 114 -14.30 -5.62 -14.69
C LEU A 114 -14.32 -4.29 -13.94
N GLY A 115 -14.95 -4.24 -12.77
CA GLY A 115 -14.94 -3.06 -11.89
C GLY A 115 -13.54 -2.65 -11.44
N THR A 116 -12.64 -3.62 -11.18
CA THR A 116 -11.22 -3.34 -10.87
C THR A 116 -10.53 -2.77 -12.09
N LEU A 117 -10.64 -3.42 -13.24
CA LEU A 117 -10.05 -2.95 -14.50
C LEU A 117 -10.47 -1.50 -14.79
N ALA A 118 -11.76 -1.21 -14.73
CA ALA A 118 -12.30 0.12 -14.97
C ALA A 118 -11.74 1.18 -14.02
N ALA A 119 -11.66 0.89 -12.72
CA ALA A 119 -11.09 1.81 -11.74
C ALA A 119 -9.58 2.02 -11.92
N GLU A 120 -8.85 0.97 -12.34
CA GLU A 120 -7.41 1.05 -12.64
C GLU A 120 -7.15 1.86 -13.90
N SER A 121 -7.86 1.57 -15.00
CA SER A 121 -7.79 2.31 -16.26
C SER A 121 -8.10 3.79 -16.07
N LEU A 122 -9.15 4.15 -15.32
CA LEU A 122 -9.43 5.55 -15.03
C LEU A 122 -8.40 6.20 -14.10
N LYS A 123 -7.80 5.44 -13.17
CA LYS A 123 -6.70 5.98 -12.35
C LYS A 123 -5.51 6.35 -13.24
N THR A 124 -5.19 5.53 -14.24
CA THR A 124 -4.15 5.82 -15.24
C THR A 124 -4.53 7.03 -16.11
N VAL A 125 -5.74 7.05 -16.66
CA VAL A 125 -6.20 8.09 -17.60
C VAL A 125 -6.45 9.42 -16.90
N ALA A 126 -7.27 9.44 -15.86
CA ALA A 126 -7.81 10.65 -15.22
C ALA A 126 -7.18 10.96 -13.84
N GLY A 127 -6.19 10.18 -13.41
CA GLY A 127 -5.55 10.31 -12.09
C GLY A 127 -6.46 9.91 -10.92
N ARG A 128 -7.66 9.37 -11.19
CA ARG A 128 -8.69 9.03 -10.19
C ARG A 128 -9.51 7.84 -10.66
N LYS A 129 -10.12 7.11 -9.72
CA LYS A 129 -10.96 5.93 -10.02
C LYS A 129 -12.30 6.26 -10.69
N ASP A 130 -12.69 7.54 -10.71
CA ASP A 130 -13.95 8.04 -11.27
C ASP A 130 -13.67 9.20 -12.23
N TYR A 131 -14.48 9.29 -13.28
CA TYR A 131 -14.49 10.43 -14.20
C TYR A 131 -15.60 11.42 -13.84
N PHE A 132 -15.34 12.71 -14.09
CA PHE A 132 -16.30 13.78 -13.86
C PHE A 132 -16.29 14.73 -15.04
N ASP A 133 -17.46 14.94 -15.59
CA ASP A 133 -17.72 16.04 -16.49
C ASP A 133 -17.76 17.35 -15.70
N LEU A 134 -17.10 18.38 -16.23
CA LEU A 134 -17.03 19.70 -15.62
C LEU A 134 -17.83 20.67 -16.47
N LEU A 135 -19.03 21.05 -16.01
CA LEU A 135 -19.80 22.09 -16.71
C LEU A 135 -19.01 23.41 -16.65
N PRO A 136 -18.63 24.03 -17.79
CA PRO A 136 -18.22 25.41 -17.79
C PRO A 136 -19.44 26.24 -17.36
N ILE A 137 -19.34 26.97 -16.25
CA ILE A 137 -20.38 27.93 -15.89
C ILE A 137 -20.10 29.18 -16.71
N GLU A 138 -20.92 29.46 -17.72
CA GLU A 138 -20.91 30.77 -18.38
C GLU A 138 -21.09 31.87 -17.31
N GLY A 139 -20.11 32.76 -17.21
CA GLY A 139 -20.22 34.01 -16.45
C GLY A 139 -20.08 33.97 -14.93
N ALA A 140 -19.72 32.86 -14.26
CA ALA A 140 -19.52 32.87 -12.80
C ALA A 140 -18.32 32.04 -12.29
N LYS A 141 -17.75 32.52 -11.17
CA LYS A 141 -16.60 31.98 -10.41
C LYS A 141 -16.61 30.43 -10.23
N PRO A 142 -15.44 29.80 -10.00
CA PRO A 142 -15.03 28.52 -10.59
C PRO A 142 -15.43 27.29 -9.75
N LYS A 143 -16.72 27.09 -9.49
CA LYS A 143 -17.20 25.80 -8.98
C LYS A 143 -18.01 25.09 -10.06
N ALA A 144 -17.30 24.56 -11.06
CA ALA A 144 -17.88 23.68 -12.07
C ALA A 144 -18.68 22.56 -11.36
N LYS A 145 -19.97 22.42 -11.72
CA LYS A 145 -20.79 21.31 -11.26
C LYS A 145 -20.17 20.03 -11.84
N LYS A 146 -19.82 19.10 -10.95
CA LYS A 146 -19.23 17.81 -11.31
C LYS A 146 -20.34 16.82 -11.61
N LEU A 147 -20.40 16.33 -12.84
CA LEU A 147 -21.29 15.23 -13.20
C LEU A 147 -20.45 13.95 -13.14
N LYS A 148 -20.63 13.17 -12.06
CA LYS A 148 -19.90 11.91 -11.84
C LYS A 148 -20.44 10.84 -12.78
N HIS A 149 -19.55 10.12 -13.43
CA HIS A 149 -19.86 8.90 -14.18
C HIS A 149 -19.30 7.67 -13.46
N ASP A 150 -19.99 6.53 -13.59
CA ASP A 150 -19.49 5.26 -13.04
C ASP A 150 -18.22 4.82 -13.77
N SER A 151 -17.31 4.13 -13.07
CA SER A 151 -16.05 3.71 -13.65
C SER A 151 -16.23 2.69 -14.79
N VAL A 152 -17.11 1.71 -14.60
CA VAL A 152 -17.40 0.67 -15.62
C VAL A 152 -18.10 1.31 -16.82
N PHE A 153 -19.05 2.22 -16.55
CA PHE A 153 -19.69 3.01 -17.62
C PHE A 153 -18.64 3.77 -18.44
N THR A 154 -17.75 4.51 -17.78
CA THR A 154 -16.74 5.34 -18.46
C THR A 154 -15.76 4.47 -19.25
N LEU A 155 -15.33 3.32 -18.72
CA LEU A 155 -14.46 2.40 -19.47
C LEU A 155 -15.14 1.88 -20.75
N LEU A 156 -16.42 1.52 -20.67
CA LEU A 156 -17.20 1.10 -21.83
C LEU A 156 -17.41 2.26 -22.81
N ASP A 157 -17.75 3.45 -22.32
CA ASP A 157 -17.95 4.64 -23.16
C ASP A 157 -16.65 5.04 -23.88
N LEU A 158 -15.49 4.94 -23.22
CA LEU A 158 -14.18 5.12 -23.86
C LEU A 158 -13.92 4.10 -24.99
N ALA A 159 -14.48 2.90 -24.90
CA ALA A 159 -14.33 1.87 -25.92
C ALA A 159 -15.36 2.00 -27.05
N ILE A 160 -16.56 2.49 -26.74
CA ILE A 160 -17.70 2.52 -27.67
C ILE A 160 -17.84 3.88 -28.38
N ASP A 161 -17.60 4.98 -27.65
CA ASP A 161 -17.75 6.38 -28.05
C ASP A 161 -16.60 7.26 -27.49
N PRO A 162 -15.34 7.01 -27.91
CA PRO A 162 -14.19 7.81 -27.45
C PRO A 162 -14.29 9.28 -27.86
N ALA A 163 -15.01 9.59 -28.95
CA ALA A 163 -15.13 10.92 -29.51
C ALA A 163 -15.70 11.94 -28.50
N TYR A 164 -16.63 11.51 -27.63
CA TYR A 164 -17.20 12.34 -26.57
C TYR A 164 -16.15 13.00 -25.67
N TYR A 165 -15.00 12.34 -25.46
CA TYR A 165 -13.97 12.79 -24.53
C TYR A 165 -12.87 13.63 -25.19
N THR A 166 -12.88 13.77 -26.51
CA THR A 166 -11.77 14.37 -27.29
C THR A 166 -11.44 15.79 -26.83
N ASP A 167 -12.45 16.57 -26.46
CA ASP A 167 -12.38 17.96 -26.00
C ASP A 167 -12.49 18.11 -24.47
N LYS A 168 -12.60 17.00 -23.73
CA LYS A 168 -12.88 17.02 -22.28
C LYS A 168 -11.60 16.92 -21.42
N PRO A 169 -11.59 17.43 -20.18
CA PRO A 169 -10.49 17.29 -19.22
C PRO A 169 -10.31 15.83 -18.74
N LEU A 170 -9.80 14.96 -19.61
CA LEU A 170 -9.68 13.52 -19.37
C LEU A 170 -8.26 13.14 -18.93
N ILE A 171 -7.23 13.47 -19.73
CA ILE A 171 -5.87 12.96 -19.53
C ILE A 171 -5.17 13.70 -18.40
N HIS A 172 -4.74 12.99 -17.37
CA HIS A 172 -4.06 13.57 -16.23
C HIS A 172 -2.60 13.89 -16.52
N VAL A 173 -2.23 15.15 -16.34
CA VAL A 173 -0.84 15.63 -16.43
C VAL A 173 -0.44 16.15 -15.05
N ALA A 174 0.11 15.25 -14.23
CA ALA A 174 0.45 15.53 -12.85
C ALA A 174 1.61 16.53 -12.73
N PHE A 175 2.64 16.36 -13.56
CA PHE A 175 3.85 17.17 -13.53
C PHE A 175 3.59 18.55 -14.14
N LEU A 176 3.68 19.59 -13.31
CA LEU A 176 3.32 20.96 -13.69
C LEU A 176 4.16 21.50 -14.86
N PRO A 177 5.50 21.38 -14.90
CA PRO A 177 6.30 21.88 -16.03
C PRO A 177 5.91 21.25 -17.37
N LEU A 178 5.68 19.94 -17.41
CA LEU A 178 5.19 19.27 -18.62
C LEU A 178 3.81 19.78 -19.05
N ARG A 179 2.91 19.98 -18.08
CA ARG A 179 1.58 20.51 -18.36
C ARG A 179 1.64 21.93 -18.92
N GLU A 180 2.54 22.77 -18.40
CA GLU A 180 2.78 24.12 -18.92
C GLU A 180 3.32 24.07 -20.35
N ALA A 181 4.31 23.21 -20.63
CA ALA A 181 4.85 23.03 -21.97
C ALA A 181 3.79 22.58 -22.98
N LEU A 182 2.90 21.64 -22.60
CA LEU A 182 1.76 21.22 -23.45
C LEU A 182 0.79 22.37 -23.73
N ILE A 183 0.48 23.18 -22.72
CA ILE A 183 -0.42 24.33 -22.87
C ILE A 183 0.22 25.41 -23.74
N GLU A 184 1.51 25.70 -23.56
CA GLU A 184 2.25 26.65 -24.38
C GLU A 184 2.34 26.21 -25.83
N ALA A 185 2.61 24.92 -26.07
CA ALA A 185 2.58 24.35 -27.41
C ALA A 185 1.19 24.46 -28.06
N ALA A 186 0.11 24.26 -27.30
CA ALA A 186 -1.26 24.44 -27.78
C ALA A 186 -1.56 25.91 -28.17
N VAL A 187 -1.04 26.86 -27.40
CA VAL A 187 -1.14 28.31 -27.71
C VAL A 187 -0.40 28.65 -29.00
N GLN A 188 0.85 28.19 -29.13
CA GLN A 188 1.68 28.43 -30.31
C GLN A 188 1.06 27.80 -31.57
N GLY A 189 0.43 26.63 -31.42
CA GLY A 189 -0.32 25.96 -32.48
C GLY A 189 -1.68 26.59 -32.80
N GLY A 190 -2.13 27.61 -32.06
CA GLY A 190 -3.41 28.28 -32.28
C GLY A 190 -4.63 27.40 -31.98
N ILE A 191 -4.51 26.42 -31.07
CA ILE A 191 -5.62 25.51 -30.73
C ILE A 191 -6.72 26.28 -29.99
N GLU A 192 -7.96 26.14 -30.45
CA GLU A 192 -9.14 26.76 -29.83
C GLU A 192 -9.31 26.31 -28.37
N GLY A 193 -9.72 27.22 -27.50
CA GLY A 193 -9.87 26.94 -26.06
C GLY A 193 -8.58 27.09 -25.22
N PHE A 194 -7.45 27.44 -25.86
CA PHE A 194 -6.15 27.65 -25.20
C PHE A 194 -5.57 29.05 -25.42
N THR A 195 -6.13 29.85 -26.32
CA THR A 195 -5.64 31.21 -26.61
C THR A 195 -6.02 32.23 -25.53
N ASP A 196 -7.17 32.05 -24.86
CA ASP A 196 -7.63 32.91 -23.76
C ASP A 196 -6.80 32.68 -22.47
N PRO A 197 -6.18 33.72 -21.87
CA PRO A 197 -5.51 33.63 -20.58
C PRO A 197 -6.33 32.97 -19.46
N ALA A 198 -7.64 33.24 -19.37
CA ALA A 198 -8.45 32.70 -18.29
C ALA A 198 -8.67 31.18 -18.44
N GLN A 199 -8.91 30.71 -19.67
CA GLN A 199 -8.99 29.28 -19.99
C GLN A 199 -7.66 28.56 -19.74
N ARG A 200 -6.50 29.15 -20.09
CA ARG A 200 -5.18 28.58 -19.79
C ARG A 200 -4.98 28.34 -18.31
N GLU A 201 -5.26 29.36 -17.50
CA GLU A 201 -5.18 29.25 -16.04
C GLU A 201 -6.15 28.20 -15.48
N TRP A 202 -7.32 28.04 -16.11
CA TRP A 202 -8.25 26.98 -15.75
C TRP A 202 -7.69 25.58 -16.02
N TRP A 203 -7.15 25.33 -17.22
CA TRP A 203 -6.52 24.05 -17.59
C TRP A 203 -5.33 23.71 -16.68
N LYS A 204 -4.48 24.71 -16.37
CA LYS A 204 -3.37 24.55 -15.41
C LYS A 204 -3.87 24.08 -14.04
N LYS A 205 -5.00 24.62 -13.56
CA LYS A 205 -5.59 24.26 -12.25
C LYS A 205 -6.30 22.91 -12.24
N GLN A 206 -6.89 22.47 -13.36
CA GLN A 206 -7.55 21.16 -13.43
C GLN A 206 -6.56 20.00 -13.35
N GLY A 207 -5.33 20.20 -13.83
CA GLY A 207 -4.33 19.15 -13.92
C GLY A 207 -4.68 18.02 -14.87
N ARG A 208 -5.59 18.29 -15.81
CA ARG A 208 -5.97 17.40 -16.91
C ARG A 208 -6.10 18.21 -18.17
N LEU A 209 -5.80 17.60 -19.31
CA LEU A 209 -5.93 18.21 -20.62
C LEU A 209 -6.75 17.32 -21.56
N PRO A 210 -7.33 17.90 -22.63
CA PRO A 210 -8.06 17.12 -23.63
C PRO A 210 -7.15 16.17 -24.42
N PRO A 211 -7.56 14.92 -24.67
CA PRO A 211 -6.83 14.01 -25.53
C PRO A 211 -6.54 14.60 -26.92
N GLY A 212 -7.52 15.31 -27.51
CA GLY A 212 -7.36 15.93 -28.83
C GLY A 212 -6.29 17.03 -28.88
N VAL A 213 -5.95 17.62 -27.73
CA VAL A 213 -4.88 18.61 -27.60
C VAL A 213 -3.53 17.92 -27.41
N ILE A 214 -3.49 16.86 -26.58
CA ILE A 214 -2.25 16.15 -26.26
C ILE A 214 -1.73 15.38 -27.48
N ALA A 215 -2.60 14.64 -28.17
CA ALA A 215 -2.21 13.72 -29.25
C ALA A 215 -1.26 14.34 -30.29
N PRO A 216 -1.54 15.51 -30.89
CA PRO A 216 -0.62 16.12 -31.87
C PRO A 216 0.63 16.76 -31.25
N LEU A 217 0.62 17.10 -29.95
CA LEU A 217 1.66 17.89 -29.30
C LEU A 217 2.67 17.05 -28.50
N LEU A 218 2.28 15.89 -28.01
CA LEU A 218 3.08 15.10 -27.08
C LEU A 218 4.47 14.78 -27.66
N GLY A 219 4.54 14.44 -28.95
CA GLY A 219 5.81 14.12 -29.61
C GLY A 219 6.77 15.30 -29.75
N SER A 220 6.27 16.52 -29.95
CA SER A 220 7.15 17.71 -30.02
C SER A 220 7.59 18.16 -28.64
N VAL A 221 6.69 18.11 -27.66
CA VAL A 221 6.93 18.50 -26.27
C VAL A 221 7.90 17.52 -25.58
N ALA A 222 7.78 16.21 -25.83
CA ALA A 222 8.68 15.19 -25.28
C ALA A 222 10.18 15.42 -25.61
N ARG A 223 10.48 16.15 -26.69
CA ARG A 223 11.86 16.43 -27.13
C ARG A 223 12.45 17.71 -26.55
N GLN A 224 11.68 18.50 -25.81
CA GLN A 224 12.11 19.81 -25.31
C GLN A 224 13.04 19.71 -24.09
N GLU A 225 12.82 18.71 -23.22
CA GLU A 225 13.57 18.55 -21.98
C GLU A 225 13.90 17.07 -21.72
N MET A 226 15.11 16.81 -21.23
CA MET A 226 15.61 15.45 -20.96
C MET A 226 15.76 15.13 -19.47
N SER A 227 15.19 15.93 -18.56
CA SER A 227 15.24 15.62 -17.13
C SER A 227 14.45 14.35 -16.82
N THR A 228 14.90 13.59 -15.81
CA THR A 228 14.32 12.31 -15.43
C THR A 228 12.85 12.46 -14.98
N GLU A 229 12.51 13.55 -14.30
CA GLU A 229 11.15 13.86 -13.85
C GLU A 229 10.22 14.18 -15.03
N TYR A 230 10.73 14.92 -16.01
CA TYR A 230 10.00 15.27 -17.22
C TYR A 230 9.69 14.03 -18.06
N GLN A 231 10.68 13.15 -18.25
CA GLN A 231 10.50 11.88 -18.96
C GLN A 231 9.49 10.96 -18.26
N ARG A 232 9.56 10.84 -16.92
CA ARG A 232 8.52 10.13 -16.13
C ARG A 232 7.11 10.72 -16.34
N GLY A 233 7.02 12.05 -16.47
CA GLY A 233 5.78 12.74 -16.81
C GLY A 233 5.27 12.38 -18.21
N ILE A 234 6.15 12.37 -19.21
CA ILE A 234 5.84 11.98 -20.59
C ILE A 234 5.36 10.53 -20.66
N ASP A 235 6.06 9.60 -20.01
CA ASP A 235 5.69 8.19 -19.97
C ASP A 235 4.30 7.99 -19.36
N ALA A 236 3.98 8.69 -18.27
CA ALA A 236 2.67 8.63 -17.65
C ALA A 236 1.55 9.15 -18.57
N VAL A 237 1.80 10.27 -19.29
CA VAL A 237 0.85 10.81 -20.27
C VAL A 237 0.70 9.85 -21.45
N HIS A 238 1.79 9.26 -21.94
CA HIS A 238 1.77 8.28 -23.02
C HIS A 238 0.95 7.05 -22.64
N GLN A 239 1.14 6.49 -21.44
CA GLN A 239 0.32 5.38 -20.94
C GLN A 239 -1.17 5.75 -20.83
N ALA A 240 -1.49 6.96 -20.36
CA ALA A 240 -2.86 7.44 -20.32
C ALA A 240 -3.48 7.57 -21.73
N MET A 241 -2.72 8.06 -22.71
CA MET A 241 -3.14 8.14 -24.11
C MET A 241 -3.35 6.74 -24.71
N GLN A 242 -2.49 5.77 -24.44
CA GLN A 242 -2.68 4.40 -24.90
C GLN A 242 -4.00 3.80 -24.40
N VAL A 243 -4.35 3.99 -23.12
CA VAL A 243 -5.63 3.52 -22.58
C VAL A 243 -6.81 4.24 -23.21
N TYR A 244 -6.70 5.54 -23.48
CA TYR A 244 -7.74 6.31 -24.17
C TYR A 244 -7.98 5.80 -25.60
N GLU A 245 -6.91 5.64 -26.38
CA GLU A 245 -6.97 5.26 -27.80
C GLU A 245 -7.32 3.78 -28.02
N HIS A 246 -6.89 2.91 -27.11
CA HIS A 246 -6.97 1.45 -27.28
C HIS A 246 -7.74 0.77 -26.14
N SER A 247 -8.66 1.50 -25.49
CA SER A 247 -9.51 0.98 -24.39
C SER A 247 -10.20 -0.33 -24.78
N ALA A 248 -10.66 -0.44 -26.03
CA ALA A 248 -11.35 -1.59 -26.61
C ALA A 248 -10.51 -2.88 -26.62
N ALA A 249 -9.18 -2.82 -26.54
CA ALA A 249 -8.33 -4.00 -26.50
C ALA A 249 -8.30 -4.68 -25.12
N ASN A 250 -8.79 -4.03 -24.06
CA ASN A 250 -8.72 -4.54 -22.68
C ASN A 250 -9.82 -5.56 -22.31
N PHE A 251 -10.63 -6.01 -23.27
CA PHE A 251 -11.79 -6.87 -23.03
C PHE A 251 -11.52 -8.35 -23.28
N ASP A 252 -10.42 -8.89 -22.73
CA ASP A 252 -10.15 -10.34 -22.67
C ASP A 252 -11.04 -11.02 -21.62
N MET A 253 -12.31 -11.22 -21.98
CA MET A 253 -13.37 -11.66 -21.06
C MET A 253 -13.92 -13.06 -21.36
N VAL A 254 -13.43 -13.71 -22.41
CA VAL A 254 -13.86 -15.06 -22.78
C VAL A 254 -12.95 -16.08 -22.11
N ALA A 255 -13.52 -16.87 -21.21
CA ALA A 255 -12.78 -17.90 -20.48
C ALA A 255 -12.17 -18.94 -21.44
N PRO A 256 -10.93 -19.42 -21.16
CA PRO A 256 -10.27 -20.39 -22.01
C PRO A 256 -11.02 -21.72 -22.04
N LYS A 257 -10.81 -22.52 -23.09
CA LYS A 257 -11.40 -23.86 -23.19
C LYS A 257 -10.76 -24.87 -22.22
N THR A 258 -9.49 -24.68 -21.89
CA THR A 258 -8.69 -25.55 -21.01
C THR A 258 -8.02 -24.71 -19.92
N ALA A 259 -7.59 -25.36 -18.82
CA ALA A 259 -6.95 -24.67 -17.69
C ALA A 259 -5.62 -23.97 -18.06
N GLU A 260 -4.94 -24.48 -19.10
CA GLU A 260 -3.68 -23.94 -19.63
C GLU A 260 -3.90 -22.95 -20.79
N GLY A 261 -5.15 -22.78 -21.23
CA GLY A 261 -5.50 -21.90 -22.34
C GLY A 261 -5.47 -20.42 -21.96
N THR A 262 -5.37 -19.57 -22.98
CA THR A 262 -5.42 -18.12 -22.81
C THR A 262 -6.85 -17.59 -22.84
N TRP A 263 -7.12 -16.57 -22.02
CA TRP A 263 -8.35 -15.80 -22.13
C TRP A 263 -8.39 -15.14 -23.51
N SER A 264 -9.57 -15.15 -24.11
CA SER A 264 -9.77 -14.58 -25.44
C SER A 264 -10.53 -13.26 -25.37
N HIS A 265 -10.18 -12.38 -26.30
CA HIS A 265 -10.85 -11.11 -26.49
C HIS A 265 -12.33 -11.29 -26.88
N LEU A 266 -13.20 -10.36 -26.48
CA LEU A 266 -14.61 -10.38 -26.87
C LEU A 266 -14.81 -10.41 -28.40
N SER A 267 -13.89 -9.82 -29.18
CA SER A 267 -13.96 -9.84 -30.65
C SER A 267 -13.77 -11.24 -31.25
N ALA A 268 -13.24 -12.20 -30.49
CA ALA A 268 -13.11 -13.59 -30.92
C ALA A 268 -14.44 -14.37 -30.86
N LEU A 269 -15.49 -13.81 -30.25
CA LEU A 269 -16.80 -14.44 -30.20
C LEU A 269 -17.46 -14.47 -31.58
N GLY A 270 -17.80 -15.66 -32.04
CA GLY A 270 -18.46 -15.86 -33.33
C GLY A 270 -19.74 -15.05 -33.46
N GLU A 271 -20.02 -14.55 -34.67
CA GLU A 271 -21.06 -13.53 -34.85
C GLU A 271 -22.48 -13.99 -34.48
N GLN A 272 -22.71 -15.29 -34.56
CA GLN A 272 -24.01 -15.91 -34.32
C GLN A 272 -24.16 -16.47 -32.90
N THR A 273 -23.13 -16.36 -32.06
CA THR A 273 -23.21 -16.78 -30.65
C THR A 273 -24.06 -15.79 -29.85
N GLY A 274 -24.77 -16.26 -28.81
CA GLY A 274 -25.58 -15.41 -27.92
C GLY A 274 -24.76 -14.25 -27.35
N ALA A 275 -23.61 -14.57 -26.76
CA ALA A 275 -22.65 -13.57 -26.27
C ALA A 275 -22.13 -12.64 -27.37
N GLY A 276 -21.69 -13.17 -28.52
CA GLY A 276 -21.16 -12.34 -29.62
C GLY A 276 -22.19 -11.34 -30.13
N LYS A 277 -23.44 -11.78 -30.36
CA LYS A 277 -24.55 -10.90 -30.77
C LYS A 277 -24.79 -9.81 -29.74
N ALA A 278 -24.85 -10.19 -28.46
CA ALA A 278 -25.06 -9.25 -27.36
C ALA A 278 -23.94 -8.19 -27.27
N VAL A 279 -22.67 -8.54 -27.49
CA VAL A 279 -21.56 -7.55 -27.46
C VAL A 279 -21.71 -6.49 -28.56
N ARG A 280 -21.99 -6.90 -29.81
CA ARG A 280 -22.21 -5.92 -30.90
C ARG A 280 -23.47 -5.09 -30.69
N GLU A 281 -24.53 -5.73 -30.18
CA GLU A 281 -25.77 -5.06 -29.86
C GLU A 281 -25.60 -4.03 -28.74
N LEU A 282 -24.74 -4.31 -27.76
CA LEU A 282 -24.38 -3.35 -26.70
C LEU A 282 -23.81 -2.07 -27.32
N GLY A 283 -22.82 -2.19 -28.21
CA GLY A 283 -22.22 -1.03 -28.86
C GLY A 283 -23.21 -0.25 -29.72
N ALA A 284 -24.07 -0.94 -30.46
CA ALA A 284 -25.11 -0.30 -31.28
C ALA A 284 -26.15 0.46 -30.43
N ALA A 285 -26.70 -0.18 -29.39
CA ALA A 285 -27.67 0.42 -28.49
C ALA A 285 -27.09 1.59 -27.70
N TRP A 286 -25.82 1.48 -27.30
CA TRP A 286 -25.09 2.51 -26.57
C TRP A 286 -24.86 3.76 -27.42
N ARG A 287 -24.39 3.61 -28.66
CA ARG A 287 -24.27 4.73 -29.60
C ARG A 287 -25.62 5.36 -29.96
N ALA A 288 -26.71 4.59 -29.90
CA ALA A 288 -28.08 5.08 -30.09
C ALA A 288 -28.64 5.80 -28.85
N GLY A 289 -27.96 5.76 -27.70
CA GLY A 289 -28.46 6.32 -26.43
C GLY A 289 -29.65 5.56 -25.84
N ASP A 290 -29.91 4.31 -26.27
CA ASP A 290 -31.04 3.50 -25.80
C ASP A 290 -30.68 2.76 -24.51
N ALA A 291 -30.85 3.43 -23.37
CA ALA A 291 -30.53 2.86 -22.06
C ALA A 291 -31.33 1.59 -21.73
N ALA A 292 -32.59 1.50 -22.17
CA ALA A 292 -33.42 0.32 -21.91
C ALA A 292 -32.88 -0.91 -22.64
N ARG A 293 -32.48 -0.74 -23.90
CA ARG A 293 -31.85 -1.81 -24.66
C ARG A 293 -30.47 -2.16 -24.12
N VAL A 294 -29.66 -1.17 -23.76
CA VAL A 294 -28.36 -1.39 -23.10
C VAL A 294 -28.52 -2.23 -21.84
N ASN A 295 -29.47 -1.91 -20.95
CA ASN A 295 -29.71 -2.67 -19.72
C ASN A 295 -30.12 -4.12 -19.99
N SER A 296 -30.97 -4.34 -21.00
CA SER A 296 -31.35 -5.70 -21.43
C SER A 296 -30.14 -6.48 -21.91
N VAL A 297 -29.27 -5.88 -22.72
CA VAL A 297 -28.08 -6.52 -23.28
C VAL A 297 -27.03 -6.80 -22.19
N ILE A 298 -26.83 -5.86 -21.26
CA ILE A 298 -25.97 -6.03 -20.09
C ILE A 298 -26.38 -7.25 -19.29
N THR A 299 -27.68 -7.42 -19.04
CA THR A 299 -28.22 -8.57 -18.30
C THR A 299 -27.92 -9.88 -19.04
N THR A 300 -28.08 -9.90 -20.36
CA THR A 300 -27.73 -11.06 -21.20
C THR A 300 -26.24 -11.39 -21.09
N LEU A 301 -25.34 -10.41 -21.27
CA LEU A 301 -23.90 -10.62 -21.19
C LEU A 301 -23.45 -11.13 -19.81
N ALA A 302 -24.11 -10.66 -18.74
CA ALA A 302 -23.82 -11.09 -17.38
C ALA A 302 -24.09 -12.58 -17.13
N VAL A 303 -24.99 -13.18 -17.92
CA VAL A 303 -25.34 -14.61 -17.86
C VAL A 303 -24.53 -15.43 -18.87
N GLU A 304 -24.44 -14.94 -20.11
CA GLU A 304 -23.83 -15.66 -21.22
C GLU A 304 -22.32 -15.83 -21.03
N LEU A 305 -21.57 -14.79 -20.66
CA LEU A 305 -20.10 -14.86 -20.57
C LEU A 305 -19.61 -15.91 -19.54
N PRO A 306 -20.16 -15.96 -18.30
CA PRO A 306 -19.82 -17.03 -17.36
C PRO A 306 -20.23 -18.43 -17.84
N SER A 307 -21.26 -18.54 -18.69
CA SER A 307 -21.80 -19.82 -19.17
C SER A 307 -20.92 -20.49 -20.23
N ILE A 308 -20.11 -19.72 -20.97
CA ILE A 308 -19.22 -20.21 -22.03
C ILE A 308 -18.29 -21.32 -21.51
N ASN A 309 -17.73 -21.13 -20.31
CA ASN A 309 -16.99 -22.18 -19.62
C ASN A 309 -17.13 -22.04 -18.11
N SER A 310 -18.27 -22.48 -17.58
CA SER A 310 -18.59 -22.38 -16.15
C SER A 310 -17.63 -23.14 -15.24
N ALA A 311 -16.97 -24.19 -15.75
CA ALA A 311 -16.01 -24.99 -14.98
C ALA A 311 -14.71 -24.23 -14.66
N LEU A 312 -14.25 -23.37 -15.57
CA LEU A 312 -13.03 -22.56 -15.40
C LEU A 312 -13.31 -21.10 -15.01
N TYR A 313 -14.58 -20.69 -14.98
CA TYR A 313 -14.94 -19.32 -14.62
C TYR A 313 -14.71 -19.05 -13.11
N PRO A 314 -13.94 -18.01 -12.73
CA PRO A 314 -13.41 -17.88 -11.37
C PRO A 314 -14.41 -17.26 -10.37
N THR A 315 -15.50 -17.96 -10.04
CA THR A 315 -16.60 -17.40 -9.22
C THR A 315 -16.16 -16.95 -7.81
N SER A 316 -15.43 -17.78 -7.06
CA SER A 316 -15.01 -17.43 -5.70
C SER A 316 -14.00 -16.29 -5.66
N ALA A 317 -13.02 -16.28 -6.57
CA ALA A 317 -11.99 -15.24 -6.63
C ALA A 317 -12.61 -13.86 -6.94
N ARG A 318 -13.59 -13.80 -7.86
CA ARG A 318 -14.34 -12.56 -8.16
C ARG A 318 -15.08 -12.03 -6.94
N SER A 319 -15.76 -12.91 -6.20
CA SER A 319 -16.50 -12.51 -5.00
C SER A 319 -15.59 -11.96 -3.91
N LEU A 320 -14.39 -12.55 -3.75
CA LEU A 320 -13.38 -12.09 -2.80
C LEU A 320 -12.80 -10.73 -3.20
N GLU A 321 -12.47 -10.53 -4.49
CA GLU A 321 -11.97 -9.25 -4.98
C GLU A 321 -13.01 -8.12 -4.85
N ARG A 322 -14.28 -8.42 -5.13
CA ARG A 322 -15.40 -7.49 -4.89
C ARG A 322 -15.47 -7.10 -3.41
N TRP A 323 -15.43 -8.08 -2.51
CA TRP A 323 -15.43 -7.83 -1.06
C TRP A 323 -14.24 -6.96 -0.66
N TYR A 324 -13.03 -7.29 -1.11
CA TYR A 324 -11.81 -6.56 -0.78
C TYR A 324 -11.89 -5.09 -1.23
N ASN A 325 -12.37 -4.84 -2.45
CA ASN A 325 -12.50 -3.50 -3.00
C ASN A 325 -13.59 -2.67 -2.30
N ASN A 326 -14.72 -3.29 -1.96
CA ASN A 326 -15.85 -2.60 -1.34
C ASN A 326 -15.63 -2.33 0.16
N THR A 327 -15.01 -3.27 0.87
CA THR A 327 -14.83 -3.17 2.32
C THR A 327 -13.61 -2.37 2.72
N ARG A 328 -12.63 -2.17 1.83
CA ARG A 328 -11.45 -1.31 2.07
C ARG A 328 -10.80 -1.58 3.45
N PRO A 329 -10.39 -2.84 3.71
CA PRO A 329 -10.03 -3.30 5.05
C PRO A 329 -8.84 -2.54 5.64
N PHE A 330 -7.90 -2.09 4.82
CA PHE A 330 -6.74 -1.32 5.29
C PHE A 330 -7.14 0.09 5.75
N GLU A 331 -8.07 0.74 5.05
CA GLU A 331 -8.53 2.08 5.41
C GLU A 331 -9.33 2.10 6.70
N TRP A 332 -10.27 1.17 6.86
CA TRP A 332 -10.98 1.02 8.13
C TRP A 332 -10.05 0.49 9.24
N GLY A 333 -9.08 -0.35 8.88
CA GLY A 333 -8.05 -0.85 9.79
C GLY A 333 -7.24 0.27 10.43
N TYR A 334 -6.76 1.24 9.66
CA TYR A 334 -6.00 2.36 10.25
C TYR A 334 -6.87 3.25 11.14
N TRP A 335 -8.16 3.47 10.81
CA TRP A 335 -9.06 4.21 11.70
C TRP A 335 -9.33 3.46 13.01
N ALA A 336 -9.54 2.15 12.94
CA ALA A 336 -9.68 1.31 14.12
C ALA A 336 -8.42 1.36 15.00
N TYR A 337 -7.23 1.27 14.40
CA TYR A 337 -5.97 1.44 15.14
C TYR A 337 -5.79 2.84 15.72
N PHE A 338 -6.14 3.89 14.99
CA PHE A 338 -6.09 5.27 15.49
C PHE A 338 -6.96 5.43 16.74
N LEU A 339 -8.22 4.98 16.67
CA LEU A 339 -9.14 5.09 17.79
C LEU A 339 -8.74 4.19 18.95
N ALA A 340 -8.21 2.99 18.67
CA ALA A 340 -7.62 2.11 19.69
C ALA A 340 -6.46 2.79 20.41
N LEU A 341 -5.52 3.39 19.67
CA LEU A 341 -4.39 4.15 20.22
C LEU A 341 -4.88 5.27 21.14
N LEU A 342 -5.80 6.11 20.65
CA LEU A 342 -6.35 7.22 21.44
C LEU A 342 -7.00 6.74 22.74
N LEU A 343 -7.86 5.72 22.67
CA LEU A 343 -8.59 5.23 23.84
C LEU A 343 -7.67 4.52 24.84
N LEU A 344 -6.68 3.76 24.37
CA LEU A 344 -5.70 3.12 25.24
C LEU A 344 -4.83 4.17 25.95
N LEU A 345 -4.36 5.21 25.24
CA LEU A 345 -3.60 6.30 25.85
C LEU A 345 -4.46 7.13 26.83
N LEU A 346 -5.71 7.42 26.50
CA LEU A 346 -6.63 8.10 27.42
C LEU A 346 -6.96 7.24 28.64
N SER A 347 -7.11 5.93 28.47
CA SER A 347 -7.26 5.01 29.58
C SER A 347 -6.02 4.98 30.48
N PHE A 348 -4.82 5.19 29.93
CA PHE A 348 -3.60 5.35 30.72
C PHE A 348 -3.71 6.52 31.67
N GLY A 349 -4.02 7.70 31.12
CA GLY A 349 -4.00 8.96 31.85
C GLY A 349 -5.16 9.09 32.83
N THR A 350 -6.32 8.53 32.49
CA THR A 350 -7.56 8.68 33.28
C THR A 350 -7.89 7.49 34.18
N GLY A 351 -7.29 6.31 33.94
CA GLY A 351 -7.62 5.08 34.66
C GLY A 351 -9.01 4.50 34.37
N ARG A 352 -9.76 5.05 33.39
CA ARG A 352 -11.13 4.65 33.09
C ARG A 352 -11.19 3.30 32.36
N LYS A 353 -11.65 2.26 33.05
CA LYS A 353 -11.75 0.88 32.52
C LYS A 353 -12.61 0.77 31.25
N GLY A 354 -13.66 1.58 31.09
CA GLY A 354 -14.48 1.58 29.88
C GLY A 354 -13.68 1.95 28.62
N MET A 355 -12.75 2.92 28.74
CA MET A 355 -11.87 3.32 27.64
C MET A 355 -10.85 2.23 27.32
N LEU A 356 -10.34 1.52 28.33
CA LEU A 356 -9.48 0.35 28.12
C LEU A 356 -10.20 -0.73 27.30
N VAL A 357 -11.41 -1.13 27.72
CA VAL A 357 -12.17 -2.19 27.05
C VAL A 357 -12.50 -1.80 25.61
N ALA A 358 -12.99 -0.57 25.39
CA ALA A 358 -13.26 -0.06 24.05
C ALA A 358 -12.00 0.00 23.18
N GLY A 359 -10.87 0.47 23.73
CA GLY A 359 -9.59 0.51 23.04
C GLY A 359 -9.07 -0.87 22.65
N LEU A 360 -9.19 -1.87 23.54
CA LEU A 360 -8.83 -3.26 23.25
C LEU A 360 -9.75 -3.88 22.20
N ALA A 361 -11.06 -3.62 22.26
CA ALA A 361 -12.00 -4.10 21.25
C ALA A 361 -11.67 -3.54 19.86
N LEU A 362 -11.34 -2.25 19.77
CA LEU A 362 -10.91 -1.62 18.52
C LEU A 362 -9.55 -2.10 18.03
N LEU A 363 -8.62 -2.42 18.93
CA LEU A 363 -7.35 -3.05 18.56
C LEU A 363 -7.59 -4.42 17.90
N VAL A 364 -8.48 -5.24 18.47
CA VAL A 364 -8.86 -6.54 17.90
C VAL A 364 -9.58 -6.37 16.57
N LEU A 365 -10.49 -5.40 16.45
CA LEU A 365 -11.15 -5.07 15.19
C LEU A 365 -10.15 -4.63 14.12
N GLY A 366 -9.24 -3.72 14.46
CA GLY A 366 -8.18 -3.25 13.56
C GLY A 366 -7.27 -4.38 13.11
N LEU A 367 -6.88 -5.28 14.02
CA LEU A 367 -6.12 -6.47 13.69
C LEU A 367 -6.90 -7.41 12.76
N GLY A 368 -8.17 -7.68 13.05
CA GLY A 368 -9.03 -8.51 12.20
C GLY A 368 -9.19 -7.95 10.78
N LEU A 369 -9.49 -6.66 10.66
CA LEU A 369 -9.58 -5.96 9.38
C LEU A 369 -8.24 -6.03 8.63
N HIS A 370 -7.14 -5.71 9.29
CA HIS A 370 -5.81 -5.75 8.69
C HIS A 370 -5.44 -7.15 8.19
N THR A 371 -5.61 -8.18 9.03
CA THR A 371 -5.35 -9.58 8.66
C THR A 371 -6.25 -10.01 7.50
N SER A 372 -7.55 -9.69 7.53
CA SER A 372 -8.47 -10.06 6.45
C SER A 372 -8.11 -9.40 5.12
N GLY A 373 -7.70 -8.12 5.12
CA GLY A 373 -7.22 -7.43 3.93
C GLY A 373 -5.93 -8.00 3.39
N PHE A 374 -4.96 -8.29 4.26
CA PHE A 374 -3.69 -8.89 3.87
C PHE A 374 -3.88 -10.30 3.29
N VAL A 375 -4.68 -11.15 3.93
CA VAL A 375 -4.99 -12.51 3.46
C VAL A 375 -5.76 -12.47 2.15
N ALA A 376 -6.80 -11.64 2.04
CA ALA A 376 -7.55 -11.49 0.79
C ALA A 376 -6.62 -11.05 -0.35
N ARG A 377 -5.71 -10.11 -0.09
CA ARG A 377 -4.71 -9.69 -1.07
C ARG A 377 -3.78 -10.83 -1.48
N CYS A 378 -3.31 -11.66 -0.54
CA CYS A 378 -2.50 -12.84 -0.86
C CYS A 378 -3.26 -13.83 -1.75
N VAL A 379 -4.54 -14.07 -1.47
CA VAL A 379 -5.38 -15.00 -2.25
C VAL A 379 -5.66 -14.43 -3.65
N ILE A 380 -6.02 -13.14 -3.77
CA ILE A 380 -6.29 -12.48 -5.06
C ILE A 380 -5.02 -12.40 -5.92
N ALA A 381 -3.87 -12.12 -5.29
CA ALA A 381 -2.59 -12.07 -5.98
C ALA A 381 -2.02 -13.47 -6.27
N GLU A 382 -2.60 -14.52 -5.68
CA GLU A 382 -2.11 -15.91 -5.72
C GLU A 382 -0.66 -16.06 -5.22
N ARG A 383 -0.23 -15.17 -4.31
CA ARG A 383 1.14 -15.11 -3.78
C ARG A 383 1.17 -14.45 -2.41
N PHE A 384 2.28 -14.59 -1.70
CA PHE A 384 2.49 -13.83 -0.47
C PHE A 384 2.75 -12.35 -0.79
N ALA A 385 1.86 -11.48 -0.32
CA ALA A 385 1.80 -10.06 -0.69
C ALA A 385 2.82 -9.22 0.10
N ILE A 386 4.11 -9.32 -0.25
CA ILE A 386 5.23 -8.55 0.35
C ILE A 386 6.19 -7.93 -0.67
N GLN A 387 5.82 -7.89 -1.95
CA GLN A 387 6.80 -7.73 -3.04
C GLN A 387 6.98 -6.31 -3.53
N ASN A 388 5.98 -5.46 -3.31
CA ASN A 388 6.07 -4.03 -3.59
C ASN A 388 6.01 -3.24 -2.29
N GLN A 389 6.26 -1.93 -2.40
CA GLN A 389 6.27 -1.03 -1.26
C GLN A 389 4.96 -1.02 -0.46
N PHE A 390 3.80 -1.05 -1.12
CA PHE A 390 2.50 -1.11 -0.44
C PHE A 390 2.36 -2.38 0.41
N GLU A 391 2.62 -3.52 -0.22
CA GLU A 391 2.53 -4.85 0.37
C GLU A 391 3.48 -5.03 1.56
N SER A 392 4.74 -4.67 1.39
CA SER A 392 5.75 -4.71 2.45
C SER A 392 5.38 -3.82 3.64
N MET A 393 4.82 -2.63 3.43
CA MET A 393 4.35 -1.76 4.53
C MET A 393 3.16 -2.35 5.29
N THR A 394 2.20 -2.95 4.59
CA THR A 394 1.10 -3.69 5.25
C THR A 394 1.64 -4.89 6.04
N GLY A 395 2.61 -5.62 5.48
CA GLY A 395 3.28 -6.74 6.17
C GLY A 395 4.04 -6.32 7.44
N ILE A 396 4.88 -5.28 7.37
CA ILE A 396 5.64 -4.73 8.51
C ILE A 396 4.69 -4.42 9.67
N SER A 397 3.61 -3.70 9.37
CA SER A 397 2.69 -3.21 10.37
C SER A 397 1.79 -4.31 10.93
N LEU A 398 1.36 -5.28 10.12
CA LEU A 398 0.61 -6.43 10.60
C LEU A 398 1.44 -7.24 11.59
N PHE A 399 2.70 -7.52 11.22
CA PHE A 399 3.62 -8.24 12.09
C PHE A 399 3.87 -7.49 13.41
N ALA A 400 4.11 -6.18 13.35
CA ALA A 400 4.28 -5.35 14.54
C ALA A 400 3.06 -5.39 15.47
N VAL A 401 1.84 -5.30 14.94
CA VAL A 401 0.61 -5.38 15.73
C VAL A 401 0.45 -6.77 16.37
N ILE A 402 0.76 -7.84 15.64
CA ILE A 402 0.71 -9.21 16.18
C ILE A 402 1.70 -9.37 17.34
N VAL A 403 2.96 -9.00 17.13
CA VAL A 403 4.02 -9.12 18.14
C VAL A 403 3.68 -8.32 19.39
N SER A 404 3.30 -7.05 19.23
CA SER A 404 2.93 -6.19 20.35
C SER A 404 1.68 -6.68 21.09
N SER A 405 0.72 -7.28 20.39
CA SER A 405 -0.44 -7.93 21.00
C SER A 405 -0.04 -9.16 21.82
N VAL A 406 0.85 -10.01 21.30
CA VAL A 406 1.40 -11.16 22.05
C VAL A 406 2.12 -10.69 23.31
N VAL A 407 2.95 -9.64 23.20
CA VAL A 407 3.64 -9.03 24.35
C VAL A 407 2.64 -8.45 25.36
N MET A 408 1.61 -7.74 24.89
CA MET A 408 0.53 -7.22 25.72
C MET A 408 -0.13 -8.33 26.54
N PHE A 409 -0.50 -9.45 25.91
CA PHE A 409 -1.13 -10.57 26.61
C PHE A 409 -0.17 -11.30 27.55
N ALA A 410 1.10 -11.47 27.14
CA ALA A 410 2.10 -12.14 27.96
C ALA A 410 2.49 -11.33 29.22
N THR A 411 2.59 -10.01 29.10
CA THR A 411 2.95 -9.10 30.20
C THR A 411 1.74 -8.58 30.97
N ARG A 412 0.52 -8.75 30.43
CA ARG A 412 -0.72 -8.13 30.90
C ARG A 412 -0.65 -6.59 30.94
N ARG A 413 0.12 -5.99 30.02
CA ARG A 413 0.28 -4.55 29.89
C ARG A 413 -0.28 -4.06 28.56
N TRP A 414 -1.42 -3.39 28.62
CA TRP A 414 -2.14 -2.90 27.44
C TRP A 414 -1.42 -1.75 26.72
N ILE A 415 -0.43 -1.10 27.33
CA ILE A 415 0.40 -0.07 26.67
C ILE A 415 1.16 -0.64 25.46
N PHE A 416 1.47 -1.94 25.44
CA PHE A 416 2.02 -2.61 24.26
C PHE A 416 0.98 -2.73 23.14
N GLY A 417 -0.28 -2.94 23.46
CA GLY A 417 -1.38 -2.86 22.49
C GLY A 417 -1.50 -1.45 21.89
N ALA A 418 -1.30 -0.40 22.69
CA ALA A 418 -1.23 0.97 22.19
C ALA A 418 -0.03 1.17 21.26
N ALA A 419 1.13 0.56 21.57
CA ALA A 419 2.31 0.66 20.72
C ALA A 419 2.09 -0.02 19.37
N GLY A 420 1.46 -1.21 19.39
CA GLY A 420 0.99 -1.90 18.19
C GLY A 420 0.04 -1.06 17.35
N ALA A 421 -1.00 -0.50 17.99
CA ALA A 421 -1.96 0.37 17.34
C ALA A 421 -1.30 1.58 16.68
N ALA A 422 -0.30 2.20 17.31
CA ALA A 422 0.43 3.31 16.70
C ALA A 422 1.21 2.89 15.45
N VAL A 423 1.95 1.77 15.50
CA VAL A 423 2.66 1.26 14.31
C VAL A 423 1.67 0.88 13.20
N GLY A 424 0.60 0.16 13.56
CA GLY A 424 -0.50 -0.20 12.66
C GLY A 424 -1.11 1.00 11.96
N PHE A 425 -1.44 2.05 12.72
CA PHE A 425 -1.97 3.30 12.19
C PHE A 425 -0.99 4.00 11.25
N LEU A 426 0.25 4.26 11.69
CA LEU A 426 1.23 5.05 10.94
C LEU A 426 1.61 4.42 9.60
N PHE A 427 1.80 3.10 9.57
CA PHE A 427 2.15 2.41 8.33
C PHE A 427 0.96 2.25 7.40
N LEU A 428 -0.25 1.95 7.91
CA LEU A 428 -1.42 1.81 7.04
C LEU A 428 -1.90 3.14 6.47
N ILE A 429 -1.86 4.23 7.25
CA ILE A 429 -2.19 5.56 6.71
C ILE A 429 -1.17 5.96 5.64
N TRP A 430 0.12 5.72 5.86
CA TRP A 430 1.12 5.99 4.84
C TRP A 430 0.91 5.13 3.59
N ALA A 431 0.71 3.81 3.76
CA ALA A 431 0.54 2.90 2.64
C ALA A 431 -0.67 3.26 1.76
N THR A 432 -1.76 3.72 2.39
CA THR A 432 -3.00 4.04 1.67
C THR A 432 -3.05 5.48 1.15
N GLN A 433 -2.44 6.44 1.85
CA GLN A 433 -2.59 7.88 1.56
C GLN A 433 -1.36 8.53 0.90
N ALA A 434 -0.14 8.00 1.10
CA ALA A 434 1.09 8.62 0.60
C ALA A 434 1.37 8.37 -0.89
N ALA A 435 0.37 7.87 -1.64
CA ALA A 435 0.46 7.57 -3.07
C ALA A 435 1.68 6.72 -3.47
N ILE A 436 2.06 5.76 -2.62
CA ILE A 436 3.17 4.84 -2.91
C ILE A 436 2.84 3.87 -4.06
N PRO A 437 3.84 3.42 -4.84
CA PRO A 437 3.67 2.37 -5.85
C PRO A 437 3.12 1.05 -5.26
N GLY A 438 2.48 0.24 -6.11
CA GLY A 438 2.03 -1.11 -5.76
C GLY A 438 0.69 -1.21 -5.04
N GLN A 439 -0.10 -0.14 -4.97
CA GLN A 439 -1.47 -0.21 -4.41
C GLN A 439 -2.37 -1.16 -5.22
N GLN A 440 -2.20 -1.20 -6.55
CA GLN A 440 -2.87 -2.13 -7.45
C GLN A 440 -2.27 -3.53 -7.28
N ILE A 441 -3.09 -4.57 -7.49
CA ILE A 441 -2.64 -5.96 -7.39
C ILE A 441 -2.06 -6.35 -8.75
N GLU A 442 -0.73 -6.32 -8.83
CA GLU A 442 0.07 -6.64 -10.01
C GLU A 442 0.77 -8.01 -9.86
N ARG A 443 1.24 -8.55 -10.99
CA ARG A 443 2.04 -9.80 -11.02
C ARG A 443 3.39 -9.61 -10.33
N GLU A 444 3.91 -10.72 -9.84
CA GLU A 444 5.26 -10.83 -9.30
C GLU A 444 6.29 -10.58 -10.41
N ALA A 445 7.32 -9.77 -10.13
CA ALA A 445 8.48 -9.69 -11.00
C ALA A 445 9.14 -11.07 -11.10
N ALA A 446 9.56 -11.49 -12.28
CA ALA A 446 10.07 -12.85 -12.49
C ALA A 446 11.20 -13.22 -11.51
N ILE A 447 12.10 -12.27 -11.19
CA ILE A 447 13.20 -12.48 -10.25
C ILE A 447 12.74 -12.74 -8.80
N LEU A 448 11.56 -12.23 -8.41
CA LEU A 448 11.00 -12.49 -7.08
C LEU A 448 10.36 -13.87 -6.96
N ASN A 449 9.90 -14.45 -8.08
CA ASN A 449 9.26 -15.77 -8.08
C ASN A 449 10.26 -16.92 -8.13
N THR A 450 11.47 -16.70 -8.66
CA THR A 450 12.46 -17.76 -8.88
C THR A 450 13.16 -18.24 -7.61
N SER A 451 13.14 -17.49 -6.50
CA SER A 451 13.89 -17.86 -5.30
C SER A 451 13.08 -17.79 -4.00
N VAL A 452 12.92 -18.95 -3.37
CA VAL A 452 12.41 -19.07 -1.99
C VAL A 452 13.32 -18.32 -1.01
N LEU A 453 14.62 -18.26 -1.29
CA LEU A 453 15.60 -17.59 -0.44
C LEU A 453 15.35 -16.07 -0.37
N LEU A 454 14.97 -15.45 -1.50
CA LEU A 454 14.59 -14.04 -1.52
C LEU A 454 13.33 -13.78 -0.68
N LYS A 455 12.35 -14.68 -0.74
CA LYS A 455 11.13 -14.61 0.07
C LYS A 455 11.47 -14.66 1.57
N TYR A 456 12.40 -15.53 1.98
CA TYR A 456 12.89 -15.56 3.37
C TYR A 456 13.68 -14.31 3.75
N HIS A 457 14.57 -13.83 2.89
CA HIS A 457 15.31 -12.58 3.10
C HIS A 457 14.35 -11.41 3.36
N VAL A 458 13.46 -11.13 2.40
CA VAL A 458 12.53 -9.98 2.49
C VAL A 458 11.65 -10.11 3.72
N THR A 459 11.03 -11.27 3.95
CA THR A 459 10.17 -11.47 5.13
C THR A 459 10.91 -11.22 6.45
N THR A 460 12.15 -11.71 6.57
CA THR A 460 12.96 -11.53 7.78
C THR A 460 13.35 -10.07 7.99
N VAL A 461 13.69 -9.35 6.92
CA VAL A 461 13.96 -7.90 6.96
C VAL A 461 12.71 -7.13 7.38
N LEU A 462 11.53 -7.42 6.81
CA LEU A 462 10.27 -6.76 7.18
C LEU A 462 9.91 -7.02 8.66
N VAL A 463 10.14 -8.24 9.15
CA VAL A 463 10.01 -8.57 10.59
C VAL A 463 10.90 -7.68 11.44
N SER A 464 12.17 -7.49 11.04
CA SER A 464 13.10 -6.61 11.75
C SER A 464 12.63 -5.16 11.76
N TYR A 465 12.11 -4.65 10.64
CA TYR A 465 11.60 -3.28 10.54
C TYR A 465 10.34 -3.06 11.38
N GLY A 466 9.49 -4.09 11.51
CA GLY A 466 8.35 -4.08 12.43
C GLY A 466 8.80 -3.97 13.89
N LEU A 467 9.83 -4.73 14.29
CA LEU A 467 10.40 -4.67 15.64
C LEU A 467 11.09 -3.34 15.92
N ILE A 468 11.82 -2.79 14.95
CA ILE A 468 12.44 -1.46 15.02
C ILE A 468 11.38 -0.38 15.23
N SER A 469 10.28 -0.46 14.47
CA SER A 469 9.14 0.47 14.58
C SER A 469 8.46 0.38 15.95
N LEU A 470 8.28 -0.83 16.48
CA LEU A 470 7.77 -1.03 17.85
C LEU A 470 8.73 -0.48 18.91
N GLY A 471 10.04 -0.69 18.74
CA GLY A 471 11.08 -0.14 19.62
C GLY A 471 11.04 1.39 19.65
N PHE A 472 10.88 2.02 18.48
CA PHE A 472 10.67 3.46 18.35
C PHE A 472 9.45 3.96 19.12
N ILE A 473 8.27 3.37 18.88
CA ILE A 473 7.04 3.78 19.58
C ILE A 473 7.14 3.55 21.08
N THR A 474 7.70 2.41 21.51
CA THR A 474 7.91 2.10 22.92
C THR A 474 8.87 3.11 23.57
N SER A 475 9.90 3.57 22.83
CA SER A 475 10.81 4.63 23.26
C SER A 475 10.10 5.97 23.44
N LEU A 476 9.19 6.33 22.52
CA LEU A 476 8.37 7.54 22.67
C LEU A 476 7.47 7.46 23.90
N PHE A 477 6.86 6.30 24.16
CA PHE A 477 6.06 6.10 25.37
C PHE A 477 6.90 6.17 26.64
N TYR A 478 8.12 5.61 26.61
CA TYR A 478 9.07 5.69 27.71
C TYR A 478 9.43 7.16 28.01
N LEU A 479 9.85 7.91 27.00
CA LEU A 479 10.22 9.32 27.14
C LEU A 479 9.02 10.17 27.59
N GLY A 480 7.85 9.96 27.00
CA GLY A 480 6.63 10.67 27.39
C GLY A 480 6.28 10.41 28.86
N THR A 481 6.34 9.16 29.30
CA THR A 481 6.10 8.77 30.70
C THR A 481 7.14 9.39 31.64
N TYR A 482 8.42 9.35 31.25
CA TYR A 482 9.54 9.86 32.04
C TYR A 482 9.45 11.39 32.22
N TYR A 483 9.26 12.14 31.13
CA TYR A 483 9.20 13.60 31.19
C TYR A 483 7.90 14.08 31.85
N ALA A 484 6.77 13.38 31.68
CA ALA A 484 5.53 13.67 32.41
C ALA A 484 5.71 13.50 33.93
N ALA A 485 6.37 12.42 34.37
CA ALA A 485 6.69 12.19 35.77
C ALA A 485 7.62 13.27 36.33
N LYS A 486 8.68 13.62 35.58
CA LYS A 486 9.61 14.69 35.95
C LYS A 486 8.93 16.06 36.05
N PHE A 487 8.03 16.37 35.13
CA PHE A 487 7.24 17.61 35.16
C PHE A 487 6.33 17.66 36.38
N LYS A 488 5.61 16.57 36.67
CA LYS A 488 4.73 16.46 37.86
C LYS A 488 5.51 16.59 39.18
N ALA A 489 6.71 16.02 39.26
CA ALA A 489 7.57 16.16 40.43
C ALA A 489 8.05 17.61 40.61
N ARG A 490 8.41 18.30 39.52
CA ARG A 490 8.80 19.71 39.55
C ARG A 490 7.66 20.63 39.98
N THR A 491 6.46 20.43 39.46
CA THR A 491 5.29 21.26 39.83
C THR A 491 4.84 21.00 41.27
N ALA A 492 4.90 19.75 41.75
CA ALA A 492 4.64 19.43 43.14
C ALA A 492 5.70 20.04 44.10
N GLY A 493 6.98 19.99 43.73
CA GLY A 493 8.07 20.61 44.50
C GLY A 493 7.98 22.15 44.55
N ALA A 494 7.57 22.78 43.45
CA ALA A 494 7.30 24.21 43.40
C ALA A 494 6.09 24.62 44.25
N ALA A 495 5.02 23.80 44.25
CA ALA A 495 3.84 24.03 45.09
C ALA A 495 4.09 23.78 46.59
N ALA A 496 5.07 22.94 46.93
CA ALA A 496 5.46 22.62 48.31
C ALA A 496 6.44 23.63 48.94
N GLY A 497 6.76 24.74 48.26
CA GLY A 497 7.60 25.81 48.82
C GLY A 497 9.10 25.46 48.91
N GLY A 498 9.61 24.57 48.06
CA GLY A 498 11.03 24.20 48.06
C GLY A 498 11.95 25.41 47.83
N ARG A 499 12.82 25.70 48.80
CA ARG A 499 13.87 26.73 48.70
C ARG A 499 14.79 26.43 47.52
N VAL A 500 15.06 27.46 46.73
CA VAL A 500 16.06 27.45 45.66
C VAL A 500 17.39 27.82 46.31
N ASP A 501 18.28 26.84 46.48
CA ASP A 501 19.65 27.13 46.87
C ASP A 501 20.47 27.53 45.63
N GLY A 502 21.45 28.41 45.84
CA GLY A 502 22.07 29.33 44.87
C GLY A 502 22.95 28.74 43.75
N GLU A 503 22.77 27.48 43.37
CA GLU A 503 23.30 26.93 42.12
C GLU A 503 22.12 26.31 41.37
N GLY A 504 21.82 26.81 40.16
CA GLY A 504 20.56 26.62 39.44
C GLY A 504 20.19 25.21 38.97
N MET A 505 20.22 24.20 39.85
CA MET A 505 19.61 22.90 39.67
C MET A 505 18.75 22.57 40.90
N VAL A 506 17.43 22.55 40.71
CA VAL A 506 16.54 21.80 41.61
C VAL A 506 16.92 20.33 41.47
N GLU A 507 17.72 19.83 42.41
CA GLU A 507 18.05 18.41 42.52
C GLU A 507 16.78 17.69 43.01
N VAL A 508 15.96 17.25 42.06
CA VAL A 508 14.82 16.37 42.35
C VAL A 508 15.40 15.06 42.86
N SER A 509 15.31 14.82 44.16
CA SER A 509 15.89 13.63 44.78
C SER A 509 15.31 12.37 44.14
N ALA A 510 16.14 11.32 44.03
CA ALA A 510 15.72 10.01 43.58
C ALA A 510 14.49 9.49 44.36
N ALA A 511 14.36 9.87 45.64
CA ALA A 511 13.22 9.56 46.50
C ALA A 511 11.93 10.28 46.09
N ALA A 512 11.99 11.52 45.59
CA ALA A 512 10.82 12.21 45.04
C ALA A 512 10.31 11.59 43.72
N LEU A 513 11.18 10.86 43.02
CA LEU A 513 10.85 10.02 41.87
C LEU A 513 10.55 8.56 42.27
N GLY A 514 10.59 8.24 43.57
CA GLY A 514 10.33 6.93 44.18
C GLY A 514 11.42 5.87 43.96
N LEU A 515 12.63 6.24 43.50
CA LEU A 515 13.69 5.33 43.05
C LEU A 515 14.42 4.67 44.24
N ASP A 516 13.66 4.04 45.14
CA ASP A 516 14.20 3.20 46.21
C ASP A 516 14.27 1.72 45.76
N ASP A 517 15.06 0.89 46.47
CA ASP A 517 15.28 -0.53 46.16
C ASP A 517 14.04 -1.43 46.40
N SER A 518 12.86 -0.84 46.55
CA SER A 518 11.60 -1.55 46.70
C SER A 518 11.03 -1.94 45.32
N ALA A 519 10.28 -3.05 45.24
CA ALA A 519 9.72 -3.51 43.96
C ALA A 519 8.94 -2.37 43.26
N PRO A 520 9.24 -2.04 41.98
CA PRO A 520 8.76 -0.81 41.36
C PRO A 520 7.22 -0.75 41.34
N LYS A 521 6.65 0.36 41.82
CA LYS A 521 5.20 0.62 41.85
C LYS A 521 4.83 1.79 40.94
N GLY A 522 3.58 1.80 40.46
CA GLY A 522 3.03 2.88 39.65
C GLY A 522 3.86 3.17 38.38
N THR A 523 4.24 4.43 38.19
CA THR A 523 4.98 4.93 37.02
C THR A 523 6.33 4.24 36.82
N GLN A 524 7.03 3.88 37.88
CA GLN A 524 8.34 3.24 37.76
C GLN A 524 8.24 1.84 37.16
N ARG A 525 7.19 1.12 37.53
CA ARG A 525 6.92 -0.19 36.95
C ARG A 525 6.62 -0.08 35.46
N VAL A 526 5.89 0.96 35.06
CA VAL A 526 5.63 1.23 33.64
C VAL A 526 6.91 1.58 32.90
N LEU A 527 7.77 2.43 33.46
CA LEU A 527 9.07 2.75 32.88
C LEU A 527 9.96 1.51 32.76
N ALA A 528 10.02 0.67 33.79
CA ALA A 528 10.77 -0.59 33.77
C ALA A 528 10.23 -1.57 32.73
N ASP A 529 8.90 -1.70 32.61
CA ASP A 529 8.28 -2.58 31.61
C ASP A 529 8.53 -2.08 30.18
N LEU A 530 8.41 -0.77 29.95
CA LEU A 530 8.70 -0.14 28.65
C LEU A 530 10.17 -0.30 28.27
N ASP A 531 11.08 -0.07 29.21
CA ASP A 531 12.52 -0.23 29.03
C ASP A 531 12.90 -1.69 28.72
N ALA A 532 12.36 -2.64 29.48
CA ALA A 532 12.58 -4.07 29.25
C ALA A 532 12.05 -4.51 27.88
N ALA A 533 10.83 -4.10 27.52
CA ALA A 533 10.24 -4.43 26.24
C ALA A 533 10.99 -3.79 25.08
N GLN A 534 11.41 -2.53 25.23
CA GLN A 534 12.24 -1.86 24.25
C GLN A 534 13.52 -2.67 24.01
N MET A 535 14.22 -3.10 25.07
CA MET A 535 15.45 -3.89 24.91
C MET A 535 15.22 -5.21 24.20
N ILE A 536 14.13 -5.91 24.53
CA ILE A 536 13.77 -7.16 23.85
C ILE A 536 13.49 -6.90 22.37
N MET A 537 12.73 -5.86 22.03
CA MET A 537 12.43 -5.51 20.64
C MET A 537 13.70 -5.18 19.85
N LEU A 538 14.61 -4.39 20.44
CA LEU A 538 15.86 -4.01 19.78
C LEU A 538 16.79 -5.21 19.57
N GLN A 539 16.91 -6.10 20.56
CA GLN A 539 17.71 -7.32 20.43
C GLN A 539 17.14 -8.25 19.35
N LEU A 540 15.82 -8.44 19.32
CA LEU A 540 15.17 -9.25 18.29
C LEU A 540 15.30 -8.61 16.91
N ALA A 541 15.15 -7.29 16.81
CA ALA A 541 15.36 -6.54 15.58
C ALA A 541 16.78 -6.71 15.04
N PHE A 542 17.79 -6.57 15.90
CA PHE A 542 19.20 -6.73 15.54
C PHE A 542 19.49 -8.12 14.96
N TRP A 543 19.01 -9.18 15.62
CA TRP A 543 19.20 -10.55 15.12
C TRP A 543 18.40 -10.83 13.85
N ALA A 544 17.14 -10.40 13.78
CA ALA A 544 16.32 -10.57 12.58
C ALA A 544 16.94 -9.82 11.38
N LEU A 545 17.39 -8.58 11.57
CA LEU A 545 18.04 -7.81 10.51
C LEU A 545 19.36 -8.47 10.08
N GLY A 546 20.18 -8.93 11.03
CA GLY A 546 21.43 -9.64 10.73
C GLY A 546 21.20 -10.92 9.92
N VAL A 547 20.24 -11.76 10.34
CA VAL A 547 19.84 -12.96 9.57
C VAL A 547 19.30 -12.55 8.19
N GLY A 548 18.49 -11.49 8.12
CA GLY A 548 18.02 -10.93 6.87
C GLY A 548 19.18 -10.57 5.93
N ILE A 549 20.15 -9.79 6.39
CA ILE A 549 21.34 -9.40 5.60
C ILE A 549 22.10 -10.64 5.11
N LEU A 550 22.32 -11.64 5.96
CA LEU A 550 22.99 -12.89 5.57
C LEU A 550 22.20 -13.69 4.52
N LEU A 551 20.88 -13.79 4.67
CA LEU A 551 20.01 -14.44 3.67
C LEU A 551 20.02 -13.68 2.35
N GLY A 552 20.13 -12.34 2.40
CA GLY A 552 20.25 -11.48 1.22
C GLY A 552 21.57 -11.71 0.49
N ALA A 553 22.69 -11.74 1.22
CA ALA A 553 24.00 -12.04 0.68
C ALA A 553 24.05 -13.44 0.03
N TRP A 554 23.43 -14.45 0.66
CA TRP A 554 23.33 -15.78 0.09
C TRP A 554 22.49 -15.80 -1.19
N TRP A 555 21.38 -15.07 -1.22
CA TRP A 555 20.56 -14.94 -2.43
C TRP A 555 21.30 -14.21 -3.56
N ALA A 556 22.06 -13.17 -3.24
CA ALA A 556 22.88 -12.44 -4.21
C ALA A 556 23.94 -13.35 -4.85
N ASP A 557 24.58 -14.22 -4.05
CA ASP A 557 25.56 -15.19 -4.57
C ASP A 557 24.92 -16.14 -5.58
N HIS A 558 23.74 -16.66 -5.26
CA HIS A 558 23.00 -17.55 -6.14
C HIS A 558 22.49 -16.87 -7.42
N SER A 559 22.13 -15.58 -7.35
CA SER A 559 21.46 -14.88 -8.45
C SER A 559 22.42 -14.10 -9.35
N TRP A 560 23.47 -13.51 -8.76
CA TRP A 560 24.41 -12.61 -9.42
C TRP A 560 25.86 -13.12 -9.39
N GLY A 561 26.11 -14.29 -8.80
CA GLY A 561 27.45 -14.91 -8.70
C GLY A 561 28.40 -14.21 -7.74
N ARG A 562 27.87 -13.36 -6.83
CA ARG A 562 28.65 -12.70 -5.77
C ARG A 562 27.81 -12.47 -4.52
N TRP A 563 28.43 -12.58 -3.35
CA TRP A 563 27.78 -12.47 -2.05
C TRP A 563 27.55 -11.03 -1.57
N TRP A 564 28.27 -10.04 -2.11
CA TRP A 564 28.13 -8.63 -1.74
C TRP A 564 28.68 -7.71 -2.84
N ALA A 565 28.01 -6.61 -3.13
CA ALA A 565 28.35 -5.64 -4.17
C ALA A 565 28.63 -4.21 -3.66
N PHE A 566 28.42 -3.94 -2.37
CA PHE A 566 28.45 -2.59 -1.78
C PHE A 566 27.53 -1.60 -2.49
N ASP A 567 26.41 -2.07 -3.03
CA ASP A 567 25.41 -1.14 -3.55
C ASP A 567 24.78 -0.33 -2.41
N PRO A 568 24.15 0.84 -2.69
CA PRO A 568 23.61 1.68 -1.65
C PRO A 568 22.70 0.96 -0.65
N LYS A 569 21.88 0.00 -1.09
CA LYS A 569 20.94 -0.69 -0.21
C LYS A 569 21.64 -1.66 0.73
N GLU A 570 22.60 -2.41 0.21
CA GLU A 570 23.50 -3.27 0.99
C GLU A 570 24.27 -2.46 2.06
N VAL A 571 24.89 -1.35 1.66
CA VAL A 571 25.66 -0.49 2.58
C VAL A 571 24.77 0.08 3.69
N TRP A 572 23.60 0.62 3.35
CA TRP A 572 22.70 1.22 4.34
C TRP A 572 22.02 0.18 5.24
N ALA A 573 21.78 -1.05 4.74
CA ALA A 573 21.36 -2.16 5.57
C ALA A 573 22.42 -2.51 6.62
N LEU A 574 23.70 -2.57 6.22
CA LEU A 574 24.82 -2.77 7.15
C LEU A 574 24.96 -1.63 8.16
N VAL A 575 24.85 -0.37 7.73
CA VAL A 575 24.87 0.81 8.62
C VAL A 575 23.74 0.71 9.64
N THR A 576 22.52 0.39 9.22
CA THR A 576 21.38 0.21 10.13
C THR A 576 21.67 -0.88 11.16
N TRP A 577 22.22 -2.01 10.73
CA TRP A 577 22.59 -3.10 11.63
C TRP A 577 23.66 -2.70 12.66
N ILE A 578 24.70 -1.97 12.24
CA ILE A 578 25.74 -1.43 13.12
C ILE A 578 25.17 -0.40 14.10
N VAL A 579 24.26 0.48 13.67
CA VAL A 579 23.60 1.44 14.57
C VAL A 579 22.87 0.70 15.68
N TYR A 580 22.11 -0.36 15.37
CA TYR A 580 21.44 -1.16 16.39
C TYR A 580 22.42 -1.94 17.28
N LEU A 581 23.55 -2.41 16.74
CA LEU A 581 24.64 -2.97 17.56
C LEU A 581 25.15 -1.93 18.58
N ILE A 582 25.40 -0.69 18.14
CA ILE A 582 25.84 0.41 19.01
C ILE A 582 24.78 0.72 20.06
N VAL A 583 23.49 0.80 19.69
CA VAL A 583 22.39 1.06 20.63
C VAL A 583 22.35 -0.01 21.73
N ILE A 584 22.48 -1.29 21.35
CA ILE A 584 22.50 -2.41 22.29
C ILE A 584 23.79 -2.40 23.12
N HIS A 585 24.95 -2.11 22.53
CA HIS A 585 26.23 -2.10 23.25
C HIS A 585 26.30 -0.95 24.27
N ALA A 586 25.82 0.24 23.89
CA ALA A 586 25.70 1.39 24.77
C ALA A 586 24.85 1.11 26.01
N ARG A 587 23.91 0.15 25.92
CA ARG A 587 23.11 -0.32 27.07
C ARG A 587 23.95 -1.04 28.14
N PHE A 588 24.98 -1.76 27.73
CA PHE A 588 25.87 -2.51 28.62
C PHE A 588 27.05 -1.66 29.13
N MET A 589 27.30 -0.51 28.51
CA MET A 589 28.27 0.46 29.02
C MET A 589 27.79 1.09 30.34
N ALA A 590 28.74 1.50 31.18
CA ALA A 590 28.47 2.15 32.47
C ALA A 590 27.99 3.62 32.32
N LEU A 591 27.05 3.87 31.42
CA LEU A 591 26.46 5.19 31.21
C LEU A 591 25.45 5.52 32.31
N LYS A 592 25.40 6.79 32.72
CA LYS A 592 24.34 7.31 33.59
C LYS A 592 23.03 7.37 32.79
N ASN A 593 21.91 6.95 33.38
CA ASN A 593 20.58 6.93 32.74
C ASN A 593 20.49 6.07 31.45
N ARG A 594 20.96 4.82 31.53
CA ARG A 594 21.02 3.89 30.38
C ARG A 594 19.72 3.80 29.59
N SER A 595 18.57 3.74 30.25
CA SER A 595 17.24 3.67 29.61
C SER A 595 16.87 4.91 28.79
N LEU A 596 17.22 6.11 29.26
CA LEU A 596 17.02 7.34 28.49
C LEU A 596 17.91 7.40 27.26
N VAL A 597 19.19 7.01 27.42
CA VAL A 597 20.15 6.96 26.31
C VAL A 597 19.65 5.99 25.25
N THR A 598 19.25 4.77 25.65
CA THR A 598 18.76 3.79 24.70
C THR A 598 17.45 4.21 24.03
N ALA A 599 16.53 4.88 24.73
CA ALA A 599 15.31 5.44 24.13
C ALA A 599 15.61 6.45 23.02
N TRP A 600 16.52 7.41 23.25
CA TRP A 600 16.90 8.39 22.23
C TRP A 600 17.67 7.76 21.06
N LEU A 601 18.60 6.84 21.35
CA LEU A 601 19.33 6.12 20.30
C LEU A 601 18.40 5.24 19.46
N SER A 602 17.38 4.63 20.06
CA SER A 602 16.36 3.88 19.32
C SER A 602 15.55 4.76 18.37
N ILE A 603 15.31 6.02 18.73
CA ILE A 603 14.65 7.00 17.86
C ILE A 603 15.55 7.35 16.68
N ALA A 604 16.82 7.64 16.94
CA ALA A 604 17.79 7.90 15.88
C ALA A 604 17.93 6.69 14.92
N GLY A 605 18.05 5.48 15.47
CA GLY A 605 18.14 4.24 14.69
C GLY A 605 16.92 3.98 13.81
N PHE A 606 15.72 4.35 14.26
CA PHE A 606 14.50 4.26 13.45
C PHE A 606 14.55 5.16 12.22
N PHE A 607 15.06 6.40 12.35
CA PHE A 607 15.22 7.29 11.19
C PHE A 607 16.30 6.79 10.21
N VAL A 608 17.36 6.13 10.71
CA VAL A 608 18.35 5.45 9.85
C VAL A 608 17.70 4.28 9.09
N MET A 609 16.84 3.50 9.74
CA MET A 609 16.06 2.46 9.08
C MET A 609 15.11 3.05 8.02
N LEU A 610 14.40 4.14 8.32
CA LEU A 610 13.54 4.82 7.34
C LEU A 610 14.33 5.33 6.12
N TRP A 611 15.54 5.84 6.34
CA TRP A 611 16.42 6.23 5.25
C TRP A 611 16.83 5.02 4.39
N THR A 612 17.14 3.88 5.02
CA THR A 612 17.46 2.63 4.32
C THR A 612 16.27 2.12 3.51
N TYR A 613 15.06 2.21 4.06
CA TYR A 613 13.84 1.69 3.43
C TYR A 613 13.27 2.60 2.34
N PHE A 614 13.20 3.91 2.59
CA PHE A 614 12.63 4.91 1.66
C PHE A 614 13.71 5.69 0.92
N GLY A 615 14.68 6.26 1.66
CA GLY A 615 15.68 7.18 1.11
C GLY A 615 16.53 6.55 0.02
N VAL A 616 17.07 5.35 0.28
CA VAL A 616 17.91 4.65 -0.70
C VAL A 616 17.14 4.29 -1.97
N ASN A 617 15.93 3.74 -1.80
CA ASN A 617 15.09 3.34 -2.94
C ASN A 617 14.62 4.52 -3.80
N LEU A 618 14.40 5.70 -3.21
CA LEU A 618 13.85 6.85 -3.92
C LEU A 618 14.91 7.82 -4.47
N LEU A 619 16.10 7.87 -3.87
CA LEU A 619 17.10 8.92 -4.13
C LEU A 619 18.43 8.40 -4.68
N LEU A 620 18.73 7.10 -4.60
CA LEU A 620 20.00 6.55 -5.02
C LEU A 620 19.82 5.49 -6.13
N PRO A 621 20.67 5.49 -7.17
CA PRO A 621 20.65 4.45 -8.19
C PRO A 621 21.13 3.12 -7.62
N GLY A 622 20.48 2.00 -7.97
CA GLY A 622 20.91 0.68 -7.50
C GLY A 622 20.15 -0.48 -8.16
N LEU A 623 20.74 -1.68 -8.08
CA LEU A 623 20.15 -2.94 -8.57
C LEU A 623 18.82 -3.29 -7.89
N HIS A 624 18.51 -2.61 -6.79
CA HIS A 624 17.29 -2.76 -5.99
C HIS A 624 16.15 -1.80 -6.38
N ALA A 625 16.29 -1.05 -7.47
CA ALA A 625 15.28 -0.10 -7.96
C ALA A 625 13.94 -0.76 -8.35
N TYR A 626 13.85 -2.10 -8.32
CA TYR A 626 12.64 -2.87 -8.55
C TYR A 626 11.72 -3.02 -7.31
N ALA A 627 12.19 -2.65 -6.10
CA ALA A 627 11.58 -2.99 -4.81
C ALA A 627 10.87 -1.83 -4.09
#